data_AF-A0A062VLA6-F1
#
_entry.id   AF-A0A062VLA6-F1
#
_cell.length_a   1.000
_cell.length_b   1.000
_cell.length_c   1.000
_cell.angle_alpha   90.00
_cell.angle_beta   90.00
_cell.angle_gamma   90.00
#
_symmetry.space_group_name_H-M   'P 1'
#
loop_
_entity.id
_entity.type
_entity.pdbx_description
1 polymer ?
#
loop_
_entity_poly.entity_id
_entity_poly.type
_entity_poly.pdbx_seq_one_letter_code
_entity_poly.pdbx_strand_id
1 'polypeptide(L)'
;MLTISPQGLNLSDDQASRLDAEFFRSSPLEYFVPRIEQLLSAGDQEPHHDGEAVQSFRRRLGIPPEDPDPLETSDSARGRQRAVDAVSVRHHAAETLLRLLYALAVAAPREGDATSVWVAIADSPISMKDVAEAVAGRLNADEPPSRFVP
;
A
#
# COMPACT_ATOMS: atom_id res chain seq x y z
N MET A 1 18.29 2.94 -4.81
CA MET A 1 18.57 1.50 -4.86
C MET A 1 19.21 1.13 -3.54
N LEU A 2 18.49 0.39 -2.68
CA LEU A 2 19.02 -0.14 -1.43
C LEU A 2 20.11 -1.17 -1.74
N THR A 3 21.35 -0.93 -1.33
CA THR A 3 22.44 -1.91 -1.43
C THR A 3 22.73 -2.45 -0.04
N ILE A 4 21.95 -3.43 0.43
CA ILE A 4 22.22 -4.17 1.66
C ILE A 4 22.80 -5.52 1.27
N SER A 5 24.04 -5.79 1.67
CA SER A 5 24.65 -7.12 1.53
C SER A 5 24.39 -7.93 2.79
N PRO A 6 24.08 -9.24 2.68
CA PRO A 6 23.97 -10.11 3.85
C PRO A 6 25.32 -10.20 4.57
N GLN A 7 25.33 -9.94 5.88
CA GLN A 7 26.53 -9.97 6.72
C GLN A 7 26.60 -11.23 7.61
N GLY A 8 25.61 -12.12 7.49
CA GLY A 8 25.47 -13.33 8.30
C GLY A 8 24.09 -13.98 8.10
N LEU A 9 23.79 -14.96 8.94
CA LEU A 9 22.47 -15.63 8.96
C LEU A 9 21.39 -14.77 9.62
N ASN A 10 21.80 -13.88 10.54
CA ASN A 10 20.90 -13.02 11.29
C ASN A 10 20.98 -11.58 10.79
N LEU A 11 19.87 -10.86 10.91
CA LEU A 11 19.79 -9.44 10.63
C LEU A 11 20.53 -8.64 11.70
N SER A 12 21.57 -7.89 11.31
CA SER A 12 22.29 -7.00 12.23
C SER A 12 21.53 -5.70 12.48
N ASP A 13 21.83 -5.01 13.58
CA ASP A 13 21.20 -3.72 13.92
C ASP A 13 21.41 -2.66 12.82
N ASP A 14 22.60 -2.62 12.19
CA ASP A 14 22.86 -1.72 11.06
C ASP A 14 21.97 -2.02 9.86
N GLN A 15 21.82 -3.31 9.52
CA GLN A 15 20.96 -3.71 8.40
C GLN A 15 19.49 -3.39 8.68
N ALA A 16 19.01 -3.69 9.89
CA ALA A 16 17.66 -3.39 10.34
C ALA A 16 17.38 -1.88 10.27
N SER A 17 18.28 -1.06 10.80
CA SER A 17 18.15 0.40 10.77
C SER A 17 18.08 0.94 9.34
N ARG A 18 18.89 0.42 8.43
CA ARG A 18 18.88 0.83 7.01
C ARG A 18 17.61 0.41 6.28
N LEU A 19 17.07 -0.77 6.58
CA LEU A 19 15.79 -1.24 6.02
C LEU A 19 14.64 -0.34 6.49
N ASP A 20 14.56 -0.07 7.80
CA ASP A 20 13.50 0.76 8.37
C ASP A 20 13.62 2.21 7.89
N ALA A 21 14.83 2.75 7.81
CA ALA A 21 15.06 4.10 7.28
C ALA A 21 14.58 4.24 5.83
N GLU A 22 14.83 3.25 4.97
CA GLU A 22 14.31 3.31 3.60
C GLU A 22 12.79 3.10 3.56
N PHE A 23 12.25 2.19 4.38
CA PHE A 23 10.80 2.00 4.49
C PHE A 23 10.10 3.32 4.81
N PHE A 24 10.53 4.04 5.85
CA PHE A 24 9.92 5.31 6.21
C PHE A 24 10.20 6.42 5.18
N ARG A 25 11.38 6.43 4.53
CA ARG A 25 11.68 7.36 3.44
C ARG A 25 10.79 7.16 2.22
N SER A 26 10.35 5.92 1.97
CA SER A 26 9.42 5.62 0.87
C SER A 26 8.00 6.15 1.11
N SER A 27 7.72 6.69 2.31
CA SER A 27 6.44 7.22 2.72
C SER A 27 5.27 6.30 2.31
N PRO A 28 5.19 5.08 2.88
CA PRO A 28 4.25 4.04 2.41
C PRO A 28 2.78 4.47 2.49
N LEU A 29 2.47 5.49 3.28
CA LEU A 29 1.12 6.06 3.41
C LEU A 29 0.83 7.19 2.39
N GLU A 30 1.86 7.84 1.85
CA GLU A 30 1.68 8.94 0.86
C GLU A 30 1.05 8.45 -0.44
N TYR A 31 1.17 7.16 -0.76
CA TYR A 31 0.49 6.53 -1.90
C TYR A 31 -1.03 6.78 -1.91
N PHE A 32 -1.68 6.84 -0.74
CA PHE A 32 -3.14 6.92 -0.66
C PHE A 32 -3.69 8.32 -0.98
N VAL A 33 -2.92 9.37 -0.70
CA VAL A 33 -3.34 10.77 -0.89
C VAL A 33 -3.72 11.08 -2.34
N PRO A 34 -2.85 10.89 -3.35
CA PRO A 34 -3.20 11.19 -4.74
C PRO A 34 -4.35 10.32 -5.24
N ARG A 35 -4.50 9.10 -4.72
CA ARG A 35 -5.60 8.21 -5.11
C ARG A 35 -6.95 8.68 -4.55
N ILE A 36 -6.97 9.20 -3.32
CA ILE A 36 -8.16 9.85 -2.74
C ILE A 36 -8.49 11.13 -3.51
N GLU A 37 -7.49 11.96 -3.81
CA GLU A 37 -7.68 13.20 -4.61
C GLU A 37 -8.26 12.90 -6.00
N GLN A 38 -7.77 11.85 -6.67
CA GLN A 38 -8.32 11.38 -7.94
C GLN A 38 -9.80 10.99 -7.82
N LEU A 39 -10.18 10.28 -6.75
CA LEU A 39 -11.57 9.86 -6.54
C LEU A 39 -12.50 11.03 -6.26
N LEU A 40 -12.04 12.01 -5.48
CA LEU A 40 -12.79 13.25 -5.20
C LEU A 40 -12.98 14.06 -6.48
N SER A 41 -11.90 14.27 -7.24
CA SER A 41 -11.91 15.09 -8.46
C SER A 41 -12.67 14.43 -9.62
N ALA A 42 -12.72 13.10 -9.66
CA ALA A 42 -13.46 12.38 -10.69
C ALA A 42 -14.96 12.72 -10.67
N GLY A 43 -15.53 13.07 -9.51
CA GLY A 43 -16.92 13.50 -9.36
C GLY A 43 -17.32 14.67 -10.26
N ASP A 44 -16.39 15.61 -10.46
CA ASP A 44 -16.70 16.97 -10.90
C ASP A 44 -16.32 17.26 -12.37
N GLN A 45 -15.76 16.30 -13.08
CA GLN A 45 -15.22 16.48 -14.43
C GLN A 45 -15.93 15.54 -15.42
N GLU A 46 -16.46 16.11 -16.52
CA GLU A 46 -16.77 15.32 -17.70
C GLU A 46 -15.46 14.80 -18.33
N PRO A 47 -15.39 13.51 -18.69
CA PRO A 47 -14.19 12.96 -19.29
C PRO A 47 -14.00 13.57 -20.69
N HIS A 48 -12.83 14.18 -20.90
CA HIS A 48 -12.47 14.78 -22.18
C HIS A 48 -11.70 13.75 -23.01
N HIS A 49 -12.34 13.22 -24.05
CA HIS A 49 -11.80 12.17 -24.93
C HIS A 49 -11.04 12.73 -26.15
N ASP A 50 -11.00 14.06 -26.28
CA ASP A 50 -10.58 14.72 -27.53
C ASP A 50 -9.13 15.25 -27.46
N GLY A 51 -8.44 15.02 -26.35
CA GLY A 51 -7.09 15.53 -26.11
C GLY A 51 -5.99 14.76 -26.85
N GLU A 52 -4.85 15.44 -27.09
CA GLU A 52 -3.66 14.85 -27.71
C GLU A 52 -3.19 13.56 -27.01
N ALA A 53 -3.33 13.50 -25.68
CA ALA A 53 -2.98 12.34 -24.88
C ALA A 53 -3.81 11.09 -25.25
N VAL A 54 -5.13 11.25 -25.44
CA VAL A 54 -6.04 10.16 -25.82
C VAL A 54 -5.73 9.69 -27.25
N GLN A 55 -5.48 10.63 -28.17
CA GLN A 55 -5.10 10.30 -29.55
C GLN A 55 -3.73 9.62 -29.64
N SER A 56 -2.78 10.00 -28.79
CA SER A 56 -1.47 9.33 -28.65
C SER A 56 -1.63 7.91 -28.11
N PHE A 57 -2.48 7.73 -27.09
CA PHE A 57 -2.82 6.42 -26.53
C PHE A 57 -3.45 5.48 -27.57
N ARG A 58 -4.46 5.95 -28.31
CA ARG A 58 -5.12 5.17 -29.38
C ARG A 58 -4.14 4.72 -30.46
N ARG A 59 -3.27 5.62 -30.93
CA ARG A 59 -2.21 5.27 -31.90
C ARG A 59 -1.26 4.21 -31.38
N ARG A 60 -0.85 4.28 -30.10
CA ARG A 60 0.04 3.28 -29.50
C ARG A 60 -0.62 1.90 -29.38
N LEU A 61 -1.94 1.86 -29.21
CA LEU A 61 -2.72 0.62 -29.21
C LEU A 61 -3.09 0.14 -30.62
N GLY A 62 -2.76 0.90 -31.67
CA GLY A 62 -3.12 0.57 -33.05
C GLY A 62 -4.62 0.68 -33.34
N ILE A 63 -5.36 1.45 -32.54
CA ILE A 63 -6.80 1.65 -32.70
C ILE A 63 -7.03 2.74 -33.75
N PRO A 64 -7.67 2.44 -34.89
CA PRO A 64 -8.00 3.42 -35.91
C PRO A 64 -8.91 4.55 -35.39
N PRO A 65 -8.88 5.75 -35.99
CA PRO A 65 -9.77 6.86 -35.63
C PRO A 65 -11.26 6.53 -35.77
N GLU A 66 -11.61 5.66 -36.72
CA GLU A 66 -12.97 5.23 -37.04
C GLU A 66 -13.56 4.20 -36.06
N ASP A 67 -12.71 3.53 -35.27
CA ASP A 67 -13.17 2.56 -34.29
C ASP A 67 -13.79 3.26 -33.06
N PRO A 68 -14.76 2.64 -32.37
CA PRO A 68 -15.33 3.16 -31.14
C PRO A 68 -14.26 3.55 -30.13
N ASP A 69 -14.45 4.65 -29.40
CA ASP A 69 -13.48 5.04 -28.38
C ASP A 69 -13.43 3.98 -27.27
N PRO A 70 -12.29 3.30 -27.05
CA PRO A 70 -12.16 2.31 -25.99
C PRO A 70 -12.38 2.92 -24.58
N LEU A 71 -12.29 4.25 -24.46
CA LEU A 71 -12.54 4.96 -23.23
C LEU A 71 -14.00 5.42 -23.09
N GLU A 72 -14.84 5.28 -24.12
CA GLU A 72 -16.25 5.64 -24.05
C GLU A 72 -16.98 4.74 -23.06
N THR A 73 -17.55 5.34 -22.02
CA THR A 73 -18.25 4.61 -20.97
C THR A 73 -19.40 5.42 -20.40
N SER A 74 -20.52 4.74 -20.17
CA SER A 74 -21.71 5.36 -19.57
C SER A 74 -21.41 5.95 -18.18
N ASP A 75 -22.12 7.02 -17.81
CA ASP A 75 -22.01 7.61 -16.47
C ASP A 75 -22.29 6.57 -15.36
N SER A 76 -23.23 5.67 -15.61
CA SER A 76 -23.56 4.57 -14.69
C SER A 76 -22.37 3.62 -14.47
N ALA A 77 -21.65 3.26 -15.53
CA ALA A 77 -20.46 2.42 -15.43
C ALA A 77 -19.30 3.15 -14.74
N ARG A 78 -19.10 4.44 -15.03
CA ARG A 78 -18.12 5.28 -14.31
C ARG A 78 -18.43 5.39 -12.83
N GLY A 79 -19.69 5.63 -12.47
CA GLY A 79 -20.13 5.67 -11.08
C GLY A 79 -19.85 4.36 -10.33
N ARG A 80 -20.11 3.20 -10.97
CA ARG A 80 -19.76 1.89 -10.38
C ARG A 80 -18.26 1.73 -10.19
N GLN A 81 -17.45 2.09 -11.17
CA GLN A 81 -15.99 1.99 -11.05
C GLN A 81 -15.45 2.85 -9.91
N ARG A 82 -15.95 4.10 -9.77
CA ARG A 82 -15.59 4.98 -8.65
C ARG A 82 -15.92 4.35 -7.29
N ALA A 83 -17.09 3.73 -7.16
CA ALA A 83 -17.47 3.05 -5.92
C ALA A 83 -16.54 1.88 -5.59
N VAL A 84 -16.18 1.07 -6.59
CA VAL A 84 -15.22 -0.05 -6.44
C VAL A 84 -13.83 0.47 -6.07
N ASP A 85 -13.36 1.52 -6.74
CA ASP A 85 -12.05 2.11 -6.46
C ASP A 85 -12.00 2.73 -5.05
N ALA A 86 -13.07 3.39 -4.61
CA ALA A 86 -13.16 3.95 -3.26
C ALA A 86 -13.11 2.87 -2.18
N VAL A 87 -13.82 1.75 -2.38
CA VAL A 87 -13.76 0.60 -1.46
C VAL A 87 -12.35 0.00 -1.45
N SER A 88 -11.73 -0.16 -2.62
CA SER A 88 -10.37 -0.71 -2.74
C SER A 88 -9.34 0.16 -2.01
N VAL A 89 -9.39 1.48 -2.19
CA VAL A 89 -8.49 2.43 -1.51
C VAL A 89 -8.65 2.35 -0.01
N ARG A 90 -9.91 2.34 0.48
CA ARG A 90 -10.20 2.22 1.90
C ARG A 90 -9.66 0.91 2.48
N HIS A 91 -9.83 -0.19 1.74
CA HIS A 91 -9.36 -1.51 2.16
C HIS A 91 -7.83 -1.56 2.22
N HIS A 92 -7.13 -1.10 1.17
CA HIS A 92 -5.67 -1.06 1.16
C HIS A 92 -5.10 -0.17 2.27
N ALA A 93 -5.71 0.99 2.52
CA ALA A 93 -5.28 1.86 3.61
C ALA A 93 -5.45 1.19 4.98
N ALA A 94 -6.56 0.50 5.20
CA ALA A 94 -6.81 -0.26 6.43
C ALA A 94 -5.83 -1.42 6.60
N GLU A 95 -5.53 -2.16 5.53
CA GLU A 95 -4.55 -3.24 5.54
C GLU A 95 -3.15 -2.71 5.86
N THR A 96 -2.69 -1.66 5.19
CA THR A 96 -1.36 -1.08 5.44
C THR A 96 -1.23 -0.61 6.89
N LEU A 97 -2.25 0.07 7.43
CA LEU A 97 -2.26 0.50 8.82
C LEU A 97 -2.21 -0.69 9.78
N LEU A 98 -3.01 -1.73 9.52
CA LEU A 98 -3.10 -2.89 10.40
C LEU A 98 -1.80 -3.72 10.38
N ARG A 99 -1.13 -3.85 9.24
CA ARG A 99 0.19 -4.48 9.15
C ARG A 99 1.26 -3.67 9.87
N LEU A 100 1.20 -2.34 9.81
CA LEU A 100 2.10 -1.49 10.60
C LEU A 100 1.85 -1.67 12.10
N LEU A 101 0.59 -1.71 12.55
CA LEU A 101 0.25 -2.01 13.95
C LEU A 101 0.74 -3.38 14.38
N TYR A 102 0.60 -4.39 13.52
CA TYR A 102 1.14 -5.72 13.77
C TYR A 102 2.66 -5.67 13.98
N ALA A 103 3.39 -5.00 13.10
CA ALA A 103 4.85 -4.87 13.21
C ALA A 103 5.29 -4.17 14.50
N LEU A 104 4.52 -3.18 14.97
CA LEU A 104 4.86 -2.39 16.16
C LEU A 104 4.43 -3.03 17.48
N ALA A 105 3.31 -3.77 17.49
CA ALA A 105 2.71 -4.26 18.73
C ALA A 105 2.86 -5.78 18.92
N VAL A 106 2.84 -6.54 17.83
CA VAL A 106 2.70 -8.01 17.86
C VAL A 106 4.00 -8.71 17.48
N ALA A 107 4.64 -8.27 16.40
CA ALA A 107 5.79 -8.95 15.84
C ALA A 107 6.95 -8.99 16.85
N ALA A 108 7.57 -10.16 16.97
CA ALA A 108 8.81 -10.35 17.69
C ALA A 108 9.88 -10.78 16.68
N PRO A 109 11.11 -10.23 16.76
CA PRO A 109 12.20 -10.71 15.93
C PRO A 109 12.52 -12.18 16.25
N ARG A 110 13.06 -12.90 15.26
CA ARG A 110 13.56 -14.25 15.48
C ARG A 110 14.78 -14.20 16.40
N GLU A 111 15.10 -15.34 17.03
CA GLU A 111 16.23 -15.39 17.94
C GLU A 111 17.53 -14.98 17.25
N GLY A 112 18.16 -13.93 17.77
CA GLY A 112 19.41 -13.37 17.24
C GLY A 112 19.26 -12.37 16.10
N ASP A 113 18.04 -12.09 15.62
CA ASP A 113 17.75 -11.00 14.66
C ASP A 113 17.54 -9.66 15.40
N ALA A 114 18.01 -8.58 14.78
CA ALA A 114 17.62 -7.23 15.15
C ALA A 114 16.14 -6.96 14.85
N THR A 115 15.53 -6.04 15.61
CA THR A 115 14.15 -5.61 15.36
C THR A 115 14.07 -4.72 14.13
N SER A 116 13.15 -5.00 13.20
CA SER A 116 12.91 -4.18 12.01
C SER A 116 11.42 -4.16 11.67
N VAL A 117 10.86 -2.96 11.53
CA VAL A 117 9.48 -2.76 11.06
C VAL A 117 9.31 -3.34 9.66
N TRP A 118 10.26 -3.09 8.76
CA TRP A 118 10.17 -3.54 7.38
C TRP A 118 10.09 -5.07 7.30
N VAL A 119 10.96 -5.77 8.03
CA VAL A 119 10.94 -7.25 8.09
C VAL A 119 9.67 -7.74 8.76
N ALA A 120 9.25 -7.13 9.86
CA ALA A 120 8.03 -7.53 10.56
C ALA A 120 6.77 -7.39 9.70
N ILE A 121 6.70 -6.38 8.83
CA ILE A 121 5.62 -6.24 7.84
C ILE A 121 5.75 -7.31 6.76
N ALA A 122 6.95 -7.55 6.22
CA ALA A 122 7.18 -8.54 5.18
C ALA A 122 6.88 -9.98 5.63
N ASP A 123 7.16 -10.31 6.88
CA ASP A 123 6.92 -11.61 7.51
C ASP A 123 5.54 -11.71 8.20
N SER A 124 4.73 -10.66 8.14
CA SER A 124 3.39 -10.69 8.74
C SER A 124 2.49 -11.75 8.07
N PRO A 125 1.50 -12.32 8.80
CA PRO A 125 0.59 -13.30 8.23
C PRO A 125 -0.05 -12.83 6.91
N ILE A 126 -0.16 -13.73 5.93
CA ILE A 126 -0.79 -13.41 4.64
C ILE A 126 -2.26 -13.04 4.84
N SER A 127 -2.97 -13.79 5.70
CA SER A 127 -4.38 -13.57 6.05
C SER A 127 -4.57 -12.29 6.87
N MET A 128 -5.32 -11.33 6.36
CA MET A 128 -5.66 -10.11 7.11
C MET A 128 -6.54 -10.37 8.33
N LYS A 129 -7.29 -11.47 8.35
CA LYS A 129 -8.02 -11.91 9.54
C LYS A 129 -7.04 -12.20 10.68
N ASP A 130 -5.98 -12.94 10.38
CA ASP A 130 -4.99 -13.37 11.38
C ASP A 130 -4.21 -12.16 11.91
N VAL A 131 -3.83 -11.23 11.03
CA VAL A 131 -3.22 -9.95 11.43
C VAL A 131 -4.16 -9.17 12.35
N ALA A 132 -5.46 -9.06 12.00
CA ALA A 132 -6.45 -8.33 12.79
C ALA A 132 -6.66 -8.96 14.17
N GLU A 133 -6.81 -10.28 14.24
CA GLU A 133 -7.00 -11.02 15.49
C GLU A 133 -5.77 -10.90 16.40
N ALA A 134 -4.56 -10.99 15.83
CA ALA A 134 -3.32 -10.86 16.60
C ALA A 134 -3.13 -9.44 17.16
N VAL A 135 -3.39 -8.40 16.34
CA VAL A 135 -3.36 -7.00 16.80
C VAL A 135 -4.41 -6.75 17.87
N ALA A 136 -5.66 -7.19 17.65
CA ALA A 136 -6.73 -7.02 18.62
C ALA A 136 -6.43 -7.76 19.93
N GLY A 137 -5.93 -8.99 19.86
CA GLY A 137 -5.51 -9.75 21.04
C GLY A 137 -4.43 -9.03 21.83
N ARG A 138 -3.44 -8.46 21.13
CA ARG A 138 -2.34 -7.72 21.77
C ARG A 138 -2.78 -6.40 22.40
N LEU A 139 -3.64 -5.64 21.74
CA LEU A 139 -4.13 -4.34 22.24
C LEU A 139 -5.10 -4.49 23.42
N ASN A 140 -5.80 -5.63 23.50
CA ASN A 140 -6.71 -5.93 24.61
C ASN A 140 -6.05 -6.68 25.76
N ALA A 141 -4.76 -7.05 25.64
CA ALA A 141 -4.02 -7.66 26.73
C ALA A 141 -3.58 -6.58 27.73
N ASP A 142 -3.79 -6.79 29.02
CA ASP A 142 -3.32 -5.91 30.12
C ASP A 142 -1.78 -5.93 30.31
N GLU A 143 -1.05 -6.56 29.40
CA GLU A 143 0.41 -6.63 29.43
C GLU A 143 1.04 -5.43 28.71
N PRO A 144 2.05 -4.77 29.33
CA PRO A 144 2.72 -3.64 28.68
C PRO A 144 3.31 -4.06 27.32
N PRO A 145 3.32 -3.15 26.33
CA PRO A 145 3.87 -3.44 25.01
C PRO A 145 5.32 -3.93 25.14
N SER A 146 5.66 -4.98 24.40
CA SER A 146 7.04 -5.41 24.18
C SER A 146 7.71 -4.22 23.51
N ARG A 147 8.62 -3.56 24.24
CA ARG A 147 9.11 -2.24 23.87
C ARG A 147 9.68 -2.27 22.45
N PHE A 148 8.99 -1.61 21.54
CA PHE A 148 9.61 -1.07 20.34
C PHE A 148 10.50 0.09 20.82
N VAL A 149 11.80 -0.16 20.93
CA VAL A 149 12.79 0.92 21.12
C VAL A 149 13.36 1.19 19.73
N PRO A 150 13.02 2.33 19.09
CA PRO A 150 13.61 2.71 17.81
C PRO A 150 15.11 2.99 17.93
#